data_AF-A0ABC8LL07-F1
#
_entry.id   AF-A0ABC8LL07-F1
#
_cell.length_a   1.000
_cell.length_b   1.000
_cell.length_c   1.000
_cell.angle_alpha   90.00
_cell.angle_beta   90.00
_cell.angle_gamma   90.00
#
_symmetry.space_group_name_H-M   'P 1'
#
loop_
_entity.id
_entity.type
_entity.pdbx_description
1 polymer ?
#
loop_
_entity_poly.entity_id
_entity_poly.type
_entity_poly.pdbx_seq_one_letter_code
_entity_poly.pdbx_strand_id
1 'polypeptide(L)'
;MYQIAVTALKQRPLCSGSVRRAKRALTSLLTGLNVDVRDRNSGGSSKRRTTSRHVSKNWSAAKQIQAMVANLVLPRGAEASGPAMPVYIMSSVLVLVMWVLVAAVPCQTSSLLVAPLQLPKHQSWASAALNVQERVGEEKKGKEKRFGGLMEEMQRMESVGLSLMEFTERFRFPAEAEVVEMVYEMDEICRRMEVGLEDLQREVRAVFQRLVRIRLEIVSVLDQ
;
A
#
# COMPACT_ATOMS: atom_id res chain seq x y z
N MET A 1 -10.82 15.32 10.15
CA MET A 1 -10.15 15.23 11.46
C MET A 1 -8.97 16.20 11.56
N TYR A 2 -8.03 16.19 10.61
CA TYR A 2 -6.90 17.12 10.60
C TYR A 2 -7.32 18.61 10.62
N GLN A 3 -8.35 19.00 9.85
CA GLN A 3 -8.86 20.39 9.85
C GLN A 3 -9.29 20.86 11.24
N ILE A 4 -9.81 19.97 12.09
CA ILE A 4 -10.21 20.30 13.46
C ILE A 4 -8.99 20.57 14.35
N ALA A 5 -7.90 19.80 14.16
CA ALA A 5 -6.64 20.02 14.87
C ALA A 5 -5.98 21.33 14.40
N VAL A 6 -5.86 21.53 13.09
CA VAL A 6 -5.27 22.73 12.47
C VAL A 6 -6.03 23.99 12.88
N THR A 7 -7.36 23.99 12.75
CA THR A 7 -8.18 25.17 13.12
C THR A 7 -8.14 25.48 14.61
N ALA A 8 -8.09 24.47 15.48
CA ALA A 8 -7.98 24.69 16.93
C ALA A 8 -6.60 25.27 17.32
N LEU A 9 -5.52 24.82 16.68
CA LEU A 9 -4.17 25.30 16.95
C LEU A 9 -3.82 26.62 16.23
N LYS A 10 -4.62 27.07 15.25
CA LYS A 10 -4.49 28.40 14.62
C LYS A 10 -5.15 29.53 15.43
N GLN A 11 -5.97 29.24 16.46
CA GLN A 11 -6.64 30.29 17.25
C GLN A 11 -5.63 31.13 18.06
N ARG A 12 -5.81 32.46 18.05
CA ARG A 12 -5.04 33.42 18.84
C ARG A 12 -5.96 34.21 19.78
N PRO A 13 -5.65 34.31 21.08
CA PRO A 13 -4.57 33.62 21.81
C PRO A 13 -4.81 32.11 21.93
N LEU A 14 -3.73 31.32 22.03
CA LEU A 14 -3.86 29.88 22.27
C LEU A 14 -4.43 29.62 23.68
N CYS A 15 -5.63 29.05 23.76
CA CYS A 15 -6.28 28.73 25.03
C CYS A 15 -6.24 27.23 25.32
N SER A 16 -6.30 26.85 26.60
CA SER A 16 -6.30 25.43 27.01
C SER A 16 -7.47 24.63 26.41
N GLY A 17 -8.59 25.28 26.11
CA GLY A 17 -9.73 24.68 25.43
C GLY A 17 -9.44 24.26 23.99
N SER A 18 -8.72 25.09 23.23
CA SER A 18 -8.36 24.79 21.85
C SER A 18 -7.32 23.67 21.78
N VAL A 19 -6.35 23.66 22.71
CA VAL A 19 -5.37 22.56 22.85
C VAL A 19 -6.05 21.23 23.17
N ARG A 20 -7.05 21.20 24.07
CA ARG A 20 -7.82 19.97 24.36
C ARG A 20 -8.60 19.47 23.15
N ARG A 21 -9.16 20.38 22.35
CA ARG A 21 -9.86 20.03 21.09
C ARG A 21 -8.88 19.46 20.07
N ALA A 22 -7.72 20.10 19.91
CA ALA A 22 -6.65 19.63 19.03
C ALA A 22 -6.14 18.26 19.44
N LYS A 23 -5.89 18.03 20.73
CA LYS A 23 -5.48 16.73 21.28
C LYS A 23 -6.44 15.62 20.88
N ARG A 24 -7.75 15.80 21.10
CA ARG A 24 -8.77 14.79 20.70
C ARG A 24 -8.75 14.51 19.19
N ALA A 25 -8.62 15.56 18.37
CA ALA A 25 -8.57 15.43 16.92
C ALA A 25 -7.31 14.69 16.45
N LEU A 26 -6.15 14.98 17.06
CA LEU A 26 -4.88 14.31 16.79
C LEU A 26 -4.89 12.84 17.24
N THR A 27 -5.49 12.52 18.39
CA THR A 27 -5.62 11.13 18.86
C THR A 27 -6.41 10.33 17.84
N SER A 28 -7.55 10.86 17.39
CA SER A 28 -8.38 10.20 16.39
C SER A 28 -7.68 10.08 15.03
N LEU A 29 -6.85 11.06 14.66
CA LEU A 29 -6.03 11.02 13.45
C LEU A 29 -4.98 9.90 13.54
N LEU A 30 -4.19 9.85 14.62
CA LEU A 30 -3.13 8.87 14.85
C LEU A 30 -3.67 7.44 14.98
N THR A 31 -4.81 7.26 15.64
CA THR A 31 -5.53 5.97 15.63
C THR A 31 -5.95 5.57 14.22
N GLY A 32 -6.45 6.52 13.41
CA GLY A 32 -6.77 6.29 12.00
C GLY A 32 -5.56 5.94 11.13
N LEU A 33 -4.36 6.35 11.55
CA LEU A 33 -3.08 5.99 10.92
C LEU A 33 -2.49 4.68 11.47
N ASN A 34 -3.13 4.06 12.47
CA ASN A 34 -2.66 2.88 13.18
C ASN A 34 -1.29 3.10 13.87
N VAL A 35 -1.08 4.31 14.38
CA VAL A 35 0.06 4.63 15.24
C VAL A 35 -0.32 4.20 16.65
N ASP A 36 0.46 3.28 17.24
CA ASP A 36 0.32 2.94 18.66
C ASP A 36 0.79 4.15 19.50
N VAL A 37 -0.12 5.11 19.70
CA VAL A 37 0.01 6.11 20.76
C VAL A 37 -0.16 5.34 22.06
N ARG A 38 0.96 4.94 22.66
CA ARG A 38 1.01 4.11 23.86
C ARG A 38 0.30 4.83 25.03
N ASP A 39 -1.00 4.61 25.16
CA ASP A 39 -1.77 5.03 26.32
C ASP A 39 -1.36 4.20 27.54
N ARG A 40 -0.71 4.85 28.51
CA ARG A 40 -0.35 4.26 29.80
C ARG A 40 -1.51 4.17 30.80
N ASN A 41 -2.76 4.41 30.41
CA ASN A 41 -3.85 4.29 31.38
C ASN A 41 -5.23 4.00 30.75
N SER A 42 -5.98 3.13 31.43
CA SER A 42 -7.36 2.68 31.19
C SER A 42 -7.63 1.60 30.13
N GLY A 43 -8.16 0.49 30.64
CA GLY A 43 -8.54 -0.70 29.88
C GLY A 43 -9.93 -0.60 29.23
N GLY A 44 -10.18 -1.53 28.31
CA GLY A 44 -11.52 -1.89 27.83
C GLY A 44 -11.77 -1.62 26.34
N SER A 45 -11.61 -2.68 25.54
CA SER A 45 -12.48 -3.02 24.40
C SER A 45 -12.87 -1.91 23.39
N SER A 46 -12.26 -1.93 22.20
CA SER A 46 -13.00 -2.35 20.99
C SER A 46 -12.07 -2.63 19.81
N LYS A 47 -12.30 -3.79 19.21
CA LYS A 47 -11.62 -4.35 18.05
C LYS A 47 -12.15 -3.64 16.80
N ARG A 48 -11.38 -2.74 16.18
CA ARG A 48 -11.58 -2.35 14.78
C ARG A 48 -10.31 -2.63 13.98
N ARG A 49 -10.32 -3.77 13.29
CA ARG A 49 -9.37 -4.09 12.23
C ARG A 49 -9.68 -3.19 11.03
N THR A 50 -8.80 -2.24 10.71
CA THR A 50 -8.61 -1.52 9.42
C THR A 50 -7.69 -0.33 9.74
N THR A 51 -6.48 -0.13 9.24
CA THR A 51 -5.88 -0.42 7.94
C THR A 51 -4.44 -0.93 8.10
N SER A 52 -4.13 -2.01 7.38
CA SER A 52 -2.82 -2.63 7.25
C SER A 52 -1.74 -1.63 6.79
N ARG A 53 -0.95 -1.08 7.71
CA ARG A 53 0.35 -0.45 7.40
C ARG A 53 1.55 -1.09 8.05
N HIS A 54 1.33 -1.85 9.10
CA HIS A 54 2.29 -2.86 9.55
C HIS A 54 1.81 -4.22 9.04
N VAL A 55 1.93 -4.46 7.74
CA VAL A 55 2.03 -5.86 7.31
C VAL A 55 3.31 -6.39 7.93
N SER A 56 3.21 -7.50 8.66
CA SER A 56 4.35 -8.16 9.28
C SER A 56 5.52 -8.21 8.31
N LYS A 57 6.73 -7.94 8.81
CA LYS A 57 8.01 -7.98 8.06
C LYS A 57 8.30 -9.34 7.40
N ASN A 58 7.38 -10.31 7.54
CA ASN A 58 7.43 -11.66 7.03
C ASN A 58 6.13 -11.92 6.24
N TRP A 59 6.03 -11.41 5.00
CA TRP A 59 4.87 -11.66 4.13
C TRP A 59 4.77 -13.15 3.80
N SER A 60 3.73 -13.85 4.30
CA SER A 60 3.55 -15.28 4.05
C SER A 60 3.33 -15.59 2.57
N ALA A 61 2.72 -14.67 1.81
CA ALA A 61 2.35 -14.97 0.43
C ALA A 61 3.57 -15.06 -0.51
N ALA A 62 4.72 -14.45 -0.19
CA ALA A 62 5.95 -14.60 -0.96
C ALA A 62 6.55 -15.98 -0.73
N LYS A 63 6.58 -16.43 0.53
CA LYS A 63 6.95 -17.81 0.89
C LYS A 63 5.99 -18.83 0.29
N GLN A 64 4.70 -18.51 0.25
CA GLN A 64 3.67 -19.35 -0.35
C GLN A 64 3.83 -19.44 -1.87
N ILE A 65 4.12 -18.32 -2.55
CA ILE A 65 4.46 -18.32 -3.99
C ILE A 65 5.71 -19.19 -4.23
N GLN A 66 6.76 -19.01 -3.44
CA GLN A 66 7.98 -19.81 -3.59
C GLN A 66 7.74 -21.31 -3.35
N ALA A 67 6.89 -21.66 -2.37
CA ALA A 67 6.46 -23.04 -2.15
C ALA A 67 5.61 -23.58 -3.31
N MET A 68 4.70 -22.79 -3.88
CA MET A 68 3.92 -23.18 -5.05
C MET A 68 4.82 -23.41 -6.28
N VAL A 69 5.81 -22.53 -6.50
CA VAL A 69 6.83 -22.67 -7.55
C VAL A 69 7.62 -23.96 -7.37
N ALA A 70 8.07 -24.27 -6.15
CA ALA A 70 8.84 -25.48 -5.88
C ALA A 70 8.06 -26.77 -6.19
N ASN A 71 6.73 -26.72 -6.17
CA ASN A 71 5.86 -27.85 -6.50
C ASN A 71 5.44 -27.90 -7.98
N LEU A 72 5.84 -26.92 -8.81
CA LEU A 72 5.60 -26.95 -10.26
C LEU A 72 6.60 -27.89 -10.93
N VAL A 73 6.17 -29.13 -11.18
CA VAL A 73 6.95 -30.12 -11.91
C VAL A 73 6.53 -30.11 -13.38
N LEU A 74 7.49 -29.87 -14.28
CA LEU A 74 7.26 -29.99 -15.71
C LEU A 74 7.01 -31.47 -16.08
N PRO A 75 5.84 -31.82 -16.67
CA PRO A 75 5.60 -33.19 -17.13
C PRO A 75 6.62 -33.59 -18.20
N ARG A 76 7.22 -34.79 -18.09
CA ARG A 76 8.24 -35.31 -19.02
C ARG A 76 7.82 -36.70 -19.55
N GLY A 77 8.18 -37.00 -20.80
CA GLY A 77 7.91 -38.30 -21.43
C GLY A 77 6.44 -38.50 -21.80
N ALA A 78 5.90 -39.71 -21.63
CA ALA A 78 4.51 -40.06 -21.97
C ALA A 78 3.45 -39.28 -21.17
N GLU A 79 3.83 -38.66 -20.05
CA GLU A 79 2.97 -37.82 -19.22
C GLU A 79 2.66 -36.45 -19.86
N ALA A 80 3.46 -36.02 -20.85
CA ALA A 80 3.31 -34.71 -21.50
C ALA A 80 2.15 -34.66 -22.53
N SER A 81 1.70 -35.82 -23.03
CA SER A 81 0.54 -35.93 -23.92
C SER A 81 -0.78 -36.12 -23.15
N GLY A 82 -0.72 -36.27 -21.82
CA GLY A 82 -1.88 -36.43 -20.95
C GLY A 82 -2.36 -35.12 -20.30
N PRO A 83 -3.32 -35.21 -19.34
CA PRO A 83 -3.88 -34.05 -18.65
C PRO A 83 -2.87 -33.30 -17.77
N ALA A 84 -1.69 -33.86 -17.53
CA ALA A 84 -0.64 -33.24 -16.71
C ALA A 84 -0.11 -31.94 -17.32
N MET A 85 -0.05 -31.83 -18.65
CA MET A 85 0.45 -30.62 -19.32
C MET A 85 -0.51 -29.42 -19.19
N PRO A 86 -1.82 -29.56 -19.45
CA PRO A 86 -2.80 -28.51 -19.11
C PRO A 86 -2.79 -28.11 -17.64
N VAL A 87 -2.70 -29.06 -16.71
CA VAL A 87 -2.66 -28.77 -15.26
C VAL A 87 -1.41 -27.97 -14.89
N TYR A 88 -0.26 -28.31 -15.46
CA TYR A 88 0.98 -27.55 -15.30
C TYR A 88 0.85 -26.11 -15.83
N ILE A 89 0.23 -25.93 -17.00
CA ILE A 89 0.00 -24.60 -17.59
C ILE A 89 -0.89 -23.76 -16.68
N MET A 90 -2.05 -24.29 -16.25
CA MET A 90 -2.99 -23.59 -15.37
C MET A 90 -2.33 -23.21 -14.03
N SER A 91 -1.58 -24.13 -13.44
CA SER A 91 -0.86 -23.90 -12.19
C SER A 91 0.23 -22.83 -12.34
N SER A 92 0.95 -22.84 -13.46
CA SER A 92 1.96 -21.83 -13.78
C SER A 92 1.35 -20.44 -13.97
N VAL A 93 0.20 -20.34 -14.64
CA VAL A 93 -0.54 -19.07 -14.80
C VAL A 93 -1.01 -18.53 -13.45
N LEU A 94 -1.56 -19.39 -12.57
CA LEU A 94 -1.99 -18.98 -11.23
C LEU A 94 -0.84 -18.42 -10.39
N VAL A 95 0.32 -19.08 -10.41
CA VAL A 95 1.53 -18.62 -9.71
C VAL A 95 2.04 -17.30 -10.29
N LEU A 96 2.00 -17.14 -11.61
CA LEU A 96 2.36 -15.88 -12.27
C LEU A 96 1.43 -14.74 -11.83
N VAL A 97 0.12 -14.94 -11.86
CA VAL A 97 -0.88 -13.95 -11.44
C VAL A 97 -0.69 -13.58 -9.97
N MET A 98 -0.51 -14.58 -9.10
CA MET A 98 -0.26 -14.35 -7.68
C MET A 98 1.02 -13.53 -7.46
N TRP A 99 2.09 -13.83 -8.20
CA TRP A 99 3.34 -13.06 -8.14
C TRP A 99 3.18 -11.62 -8.62
N VAL A 100 2.43 -11.38 -9.70
CA VAL A 100 2.12 -10.03 -10.19
C VAL A 100 1.28 -9.25 -9.18
N LEU A 101 0.31 -9.91 -8.51
CA LEU A 101 -0.48 -9.26 -7.46
C LEU A 101 0.38 -8.87 -6.26
N VAL A 102 1.27 -9.76 -5.81
CA VAL A 102 2.19 -9.44 -4.70
C VAL A 102 3.20 -8.36 -5.11
N ALA A 103 3.65 -8.36 -6.37
CA ALA A 103 4.49 -7.31 -6.95
C ALA A 103 3.83 -5.92 -6.97
N ALA A 104 2.51 -5.88 -7.09
CA ALA A 104 1.75 -4.64 -7.22
C ALA A 104 1.53 -3.92 -5.88
N VAL A 105 1.64 -4.62 -4.74
CA VAL A 105 1.38 -4.05 -3.40
C VAL A 105 2.68 -3.48 -2.82
N PRO A 106 2.81 -2.14 -2.63
CA PRO A 106 4.06 -1.49 -2.23
C PRO A 106 4.41 -1.61 -0.73
N CYS A 107 3.87 -2.59 -0.02
CA CYS A 107 3.80 -2.54 1.43
C CYS A 107 4.84 -3.40 2.19
N GLN A 108 6.01 -3.74 1.64
CA GLN A 108 7.29 -4.04 2.35
C GLN A 108 8.32 -4.73 1.41
N THR A 109 9.60 -4.49 1.69
CA THR A 109 10.87 -5.04 1.14
C THR A 109 10.73 -6.00 -0.04
N SER A 110 10.87 -5.45 -1.24
CA SER A 110 10.93 -6.09 -2.56
C SER A 110 12.09 -7.07 -2.76
N SER A 111 12.94 -7.32 -1.75
CA SER A 111 14.19 -8.08 -1.90
C SER A 111 14.03 -9.58 -2.16
N LEU A 112 12.83 -10.14 -2.00
CA LEU A 112 12.60 -11.60 -2.05
C LEU A 112 11.86 -12.12 -3.29
N LEU A 113 11.37 -11.27 -4.18
CA LEU A 113 10.63 -11.72 -5.37
C LEU A 113 11.54 -11.87 -6.59
N VAL A 114 12.42 -12.88 -6.55
CA VAL A 114 13.08 -13.43 -7.75
C VAL A 114 11.99 -13.88 -8.74
N ALA A 115 12.23 -13.76 -10.05
CA ALA A 115 11.30 -14.19 -11.08
C ALA A 115 10.89 -15.67 -10.82
N PRO A 116 9.59 -15.96 -10.64
CA PRO A 116 9.15 -17.17 -9.98
C PRO A 116 9.19 -18.40 -10.88
N LEU A 117 9.25 -18.26 -12.21
CA LEU A 117 8.98 -19.38 -13.11
C LEU A 117 10.08 -19.56 -14.16
N GLN A 118 10.65 -20.76 -14.20
CA GLN A 118 11.37 -21.24 -15.36
C GLN A 118 10.35 -21.83 -16.35
N LEU A 119 9.95 -21.02 -17.32
CA LEU A 119 8.92 -21.40 -18.30
C LEU A 119 9.53 -22.21 -19.47
N PRO A 120 8.85 -23.26 -19.97
CA PRO A 120 9.33 -24.03 -21.12
C PRO A 120 9.36 -23.20 -22.39
N LYS A 121 10.54 -23.07 -23.03
CA LYS A 121 10.75 -22.24 -24.22
C LYS A 121 9.98 -22.67 -25.47
N HIS A 122 9.44 -23.89 -25.49
CA HIS A 122 8.75 -24.48 -26.65
C HIS A 122 7.26 -24.08 -26.72
N GLN A 123 6.69 -23.46 -25.68
CA GLN A 123 5.26 -23.15 -25.63
C GLN A 123 5.01 -21.70 -26.08
N SER A 124 4.01 -21.48 -26.95
CA SER A 124 3.70 -20.15 -27.51
C SER A 124 3.37 -19.11 -26.43
N TRP A 125 2.65 -19.50 -25.37
CA TRP A 125 2.30 -18.64 -24.24
C TRP A 125 3.49 -18.30 -23.33
N ALA A 126 4.55 -19.11 -23.32
CA ALA A 126 5.69 -18.93 -22.43
C ALA A 126 6.46 -17.64 -22.76
N SER A 127 6.52 -17.27 -24.05
CA SER A 127 7.15 -16.02 -24.50
C SER A 127 6.42 -14.78 -23.95
N ALA A 128 5.08 -14.78 -24.01
CA ALA A 128 4.25 -13.72 -23.46
C ALA A 128 4.37 -13.64 -21.92
N ALA A 129 4.38 -14.79 -21.25
CA ALA A 129 4.55 -14.86 -19.80
C ALA A 129 5.93 -14.36 -19.33
N LEU A 130 7.01 -14.65 -20.06
CA LEU A 130 8.34 -14.11 -19.78
C LEU A 130 8.39 -12.59 -19.95
N ASN A 131 7.77 -12.05 -21.00
CA ASN A 131 7.68 -10.60 -21.22
C ASN A 131 6.95 -9.90 -20.06
N VAL A 132 5.87 -10.49 -19.54
CA VAL A 132 5.18 -9.99 -18.33
C VAL A 132 6.11 -10.00 -17.12
N GLN A 133 6.89 -11.07 -16.91
CA GLN A 133 7.85 -11.14 -15.80
C GLN A 133 8.95 -10.09 -15.91
N GLU A 134 9.49 -9.87 -17.11
CA GLU A 134 10.51 -8.85 -17.38
C GLU A 134 9.96 -7.44 -17.10
N ARG A 135 8.82 -7.08 -17.69
CA ARG A 135 8.18 -5.77 -17.46
C ARG A 135 7.87 -5.50 -15.99
N VAL A 136 7.35 -6.51 -15.28
CA VAL A 136 7.09 -6.38 -13.84
C VAL A 136 8.39 -6.29 -13.03
N GLY A 137 9.45 -6.99 -13.44
CA GLY A 137 10.78 -6.89 -12.86
C GLY A 137 11.41 -5.52 -13.03
N GLU A 138 11.29 -4.93 -14.23
CA GLU A 138 11.72 -3.56 -14.53
C GLU A 138 10.93 -2.53 -13.70
N GLU A 139 9.61 -2.67 -13.64
CA GLU A 139 8.76 -1.80 -12.80
C GLU A 139 9.11 -1.91 -11.32
N LYS A 140 9.46 -3.10 -10.81
CA LYS A 140 9.92 -3.29 -9.43
C LYS A 140 11.24 -2.59 -9.15
N LYS A 141 12.21 -2.67 -10.07
CA LYS A 141 13.53 -2.03 -9.93
C LYS A 141 13.42 -0.51 -9.98
N GLY A 142 12.52 0.02 -10.79
CA GLY A 142 12.23 1.47 -10.87
C GLY A 142 11.42 2.03 -9.68
N LYS A 143 10.75 1.16 -8.90
CA LYS A 143 9.85 1.56 -7.80
C LYS A 143 10.54 1.97 -6.50
N GLU A 144 11.84 1.72 -6.32
CA GLU A 144 12.58 2.26 -5.16
C GLU A 144 12.57 3.80 -5.14
N LYS A 145 12.46 4.43 -6.33
CA LYS A 145 12.29 5.88 -6.49
C LYS A 145 10.82 6.36 -6.43
N ARG A 146 9.85 5.44 -6.34
CA ARG A 146 8.39 5.71 -6.28
C ARG A 146 7.80 5.59 -4.86
N PHE A 147 8.62 5.53 -3.82
CA PHE A 147 8.16 5.77 -2.45
C PHE A 147 7.85 7.26 -2.18
N GLY A 148 7.89 8.12 -3.21
CA GLY A 148 7.36 9.48 -3.17
C GLY A 148 5.90 9.55 -3.62
N GLY A 149 5.15 10.48 -3.04
CA GLY A 149 3.72 10.70 -3.33
C GLY A 149 2.85 10.54 -2.08
N LEU A 150 1.59 10.11 -2.27
CA LEU A 150 0.58 10.08 -1.20
C LEU A 150 1.03 9.29 0.05
N MET A 151 1.83 8.23 -0.12
CA MET A 151 2.32 7.42 0.99
C MET A 151 3.42 8.14 1.80
N GLU A 152 4.29 8.90 1.14
CA GLU A 152 5.28 9.75 1.80
C GLU A 152 4.59 10.87 2.58
N GLU A 153 3.62 11.54 1.97
CA GLU A 153 2.81 12.57 2.63
C GLU A 153 2.06 12.01 3.83
N MET A 154 1.59 10.77 3.75
CA MET A 154 0.95 10.10 4.87
C MET A 154 1.89 9.80 6.04
N GLN A 155 3.13 9.41 5.75
CA GLN A 155 4.16 9.20 6.77
C GLN A 155 4.62 10.53 7.39
N ARG A 156 4.74 11.59 6.58
CA ARG A 156 4.98 12.95 7.09
C ARG A 156 3.85 13.44 7.99
N MET A 157 2.59 13.21 7.59
CA MET A 157 1.41 13.54 8.40
C MET A 157 1.43 12.81 9.75
N GLU A 158 1.85 11.53 9.76
CA GLU A 158 2.06 10.78 11.00
C GLU A 158 3.13 11.43 11.89
N SER A 159 4.30 11.76 11.32
CA SER A 159 5.40 12.39 12.06
C SER A 159 4.99 13.73 12.68
N VAL A 160 4.42 14.64 11.88
CA VAL A 160 3.96 15.95 12.36
C VAL A 160 2.79 15.80 13.33
N GLY A 161 1.90 14.81 13.12
CA GLY A 161 0.81 14.50 14.04
C GLY A 161 1.29 14.05 15.42
N LEU A 162 2.38 13.29 15.47
CA LEU A 162 3.04 12.89 16.73
C LEU A 162 3.70 14.09 17.43
N SER A 163 4.43 14.93 16.69
CA SER A 163 5.03 16.16 17.24
C SER A 163 3.97 17.12 17.79
N LEU A 164 2.87 17.31 17.06
CA LEU A 164 1.73 18.09 17.53
C LEU A 164 1.06 17.45 18.77
N MET A 165 0.98 16.13 18.84
CA MET A 165 0.46 15.44 20.02
C MET A 165 1.34 15.73 21.24
N GLU A 166 2.65 15.52 21.12
CA GLU A 166 3.65 15.79 22.17
C GLU A 166 3.60 17.25 22.64
N PHE A 167 3.43 18.18 21.71
CA PHE A 167 3.19 19.60 22.01
C PHE A 167 1.93 19.79 22.88
N THR A 168 0.80 19.18 22.51
CA THR A 168 -0.45 19.31 23.29
C THR A 168 -0.35 18.74 24.71
N GLU A 169 0.57 17.79 24.95
CA GLU A 169 0.82 17.23 26.28
C GLU A 169 1.74 18.10 27.14
N ARG A 170 2.70 18.79 26.50
CA ARG A 170 3.67 19.65 27.19
C ARG A 170 3.27 21.11 27.26
N PHE A 171 2.13 21.47 26.68
CA PHE A 171 1.67 22.86 26.56
C PHE A 171 1.79 23.64 27.87
N ARG A 172 2.67 24.65 27.86
CA ARG A 172 2.75 25.72 28.87
C ARG A 172 2.65 27.06 28.16
N PHE A 173 1.88 27.98 28.73
CA PHE A 173 1.80 29.34 28.22
C PHE A 173 3.12 30.07 28.48
N PRO A 174 3.68 30.85 27.52
CA PRO A 174 3.32 31.02 26.10
C PRO A 174 4.22 30.18 25.16
N ALA A 175 3.63 29.31 24.34
CA ALA A 175 4.37 28.45 23.39
C ALA A 175 3.87 28.61 21.94
N GLU A 176 3.59 29.85 21.53
CA GLU A 176 2.83 30.18 20.33
C GLU A 176 3.60 30.09 19.01
N ALA A 177 4.94 30.14 19.03
CA ALA A 177 5.78 30.16 17.83
C ALA A 177 6.00 28.75 17.25
N GLU A 178 6.34 27.77 18.09
CA GLU A 178 6.62 26.38 17.69
C GLU A 178 5.41 25.71 17.01
N VAL A 179 4.20 26.02 17.52
CA VAL A 179 2.94 25.47 16.99
C VAL A 179 2.62 25.98 15.59
N VAL A 180 2.98 27.23 15.28
CA VAL A 180 2.63 27.83 13.98
C VAL A 180 3.28 27.06 12.86
N GLU A 181 4.58 26.77 13.00
CA GLU A 181 5.34 26.02 12.01
C GLU A 181 4.78 24.61 11.84
N MET A 182 4.55 23.86 12.94
CA MET A 182 4.00 22.51 12.88
C MET A 182 2.58 22.46 12.27
N VAL A 183 1.76 23.47 12.57
CA VAL A 183 0.39 23.57 12.04
C VAL A 183 0.40 23.96 10.57
N TYR A 184 1.33 24.81 10.14
CA TYR A 184 1.53 25.15 8.74
C TYR A 184 1.99 23.93 7.94
N GLU A 185 2.96 23.17 8.49
CA GLU A 185 3.44 21.94 7.88
C GLU A 185 2.31 20.90 7.74
N MET A 186 1.48 20.70 8.77
CA MET A 186 0.31 19.82 8.72
C MET A 186 -0.70 20.25 7.65
N ASP A 187 -0.94 21.56 7.49
CA ASP A 187 -1.86 22.11 6.50
C ASP A 187 -1.36 21.84 5.06
N GLU A 188 -0.07 22.06 4.81
CA GLU A 188 0.53 21.81 3.50
C GLU A 188 0.56 20.31 3.14
N ILE A 189 0.89 19.44 4.10
CA ILE A 189 0.81 17.98 3.91
C ILE A 189 -0.61 17.57 3.51
N CYS A 190 -1.63 18.11 4.18
CA CYS A 190 -3.03 17.78 3.86
C CYS A 190 -3.44 18.25 2.47
N ARG A 191 -2.98 19.43 2.04
CA ARG A 191 -3.21 19.94 0.68
C ARG A 191 -2.57 19.03 -0.38
N ARG A 192 -1.31 18.61 -0.15
CA ARG A 192 -0.62 17.66 -1.04
C ARG A 192 -1.32 16.30 -1.07
N MET A 193 -1.85 15.83 0.06
CA MET A 193 -2.64 14.59 0.10
C MET A 193 -3.94 14.69 -0.68
N GLU A 194 -4.66 15.82 -0.62
CA GLU A 194 -5.90 16.03 -1.37
C GLU A 194 -5.65 15.98 -2.88
N VAL A 195 -4.64 16.70 -3.38
CA VAL A 195 -4.23 16.64 -4.79
C VAL A 195 -3.80 15.22 -5.19
N GLY A 196 -2.99 14.56 -4.37
CA GLY A 196 -2.56 13.18 -4.63
C GLY A 196 -3.70 12.16 -4.66
N LEU A 197 -4.76 12.38 -3.87
CA LEU A 197 -5.96 11.53 -3.89
C LEU A 197 -6.77 11.70 -5.18
N GLU A 198 -6.90 12.93 -5.69
CA GLU A 198 -7.57 13.20 -6.96
C GLU A 198 -6.84 12.53 -8.13
N ASP A 199 -5.51 12.61 -8.15
CA ASP A 199 -4.69 11.97 -9.17
C ASP A 199 -4.79 10.44 -9.10
N LEU A 200 -4.75 9.87 -7.89
CA LEU A 200 -4.96 8.44 -7.69
C LEU A 200 -6.35 8.00 -8.17
N GLN A 201 -7.40 8.77 -7.87
CA GLN A 201 -8.75 8.48 -8.34
C GLN A 201 -8.83 8.46 -9.88
N ARG A 202 -8.15 9.39 -10.55
CA ARG A 202 -8.07 9.45 -12.02
C ARG A 202 -7.34 8.23 -12.58
N GLU A 203 -6.23 7.84 -11.97
CA GLU A 203 -5.45 6.66 -12.37
C GLU A 203 -6.25 5.37 -12.19
N VAL A 204 -6.91 5.18 -11.03
CA VAL A 204 -7.77 4.02 -10.76
C VAL A 204 -8.90 3.93 -11.80
N ARG A 205 -9.52 5.06 -12.17
CA ARG A 205 -10.55 5.09 -13.20
C ARG A 205 -10.00 4.67 -14.57
N ALA A 206 -8.83 5.19 -14.95
CA ALA A 206 -8.19 4.84 -16.21
C ALA A 206 -7.83 3.34 -16.28
N VAL A 207 -7.27 2.79 -15.20
CA VAL A 207 -6.95 1.37 -15.08
C VAL A 207 -8.22 0.51 -15.14
N PHE A 208 -9.28 0.90 -14.45
CA PHE A 208 -10.55 0.18 -14.47
C PHE A 208 -11.14 0.14 -15.90
N GLN A 209 -11.17 1.28 -16.59
CA GLN A 209 -11.65 1.34 -17.98
C GLN A 209 -10.81 0.46 -18.90
N ARG A 210 -9.48 0.46 -18.72
CA ARG A 210 -8.57 -0.40 -19.47
C ARG A 210 -8.83 -1.89 -19.19
N LEU A 211 -9.05 -2.27 -17.94
CA LEU A 211 -9.36 -3.64 -17.54
C LEU A 211 -10.67 -4.12 -18.16
N VAL A 212 -11.71 -3.30 -18.12
CA VAL A 212 -13.01 -3.61 -18.74
C VAL A 212 -12.84 -3.82 -20.24
N ARG A 213 -12.09 -2.93 -20.93
CA ARG A 213 -11.81 -3.08 -22.37
C ARG A 213 -11.10 -4.40 -22.67
N ILE A 214 -10.02 -4.71 -21.96
CA ILE A 214 -9.26 -5.95 -22.14
C ILE A 214 -10.16 -7.17 -21.91
N ARG A 215 -11.01 -7.14 -20.89
CA ARG A 215 -11.95 -8.23 -20.62
C ARG A 215 -12.93 -8.43 -21.78
N LEU A 216 -13.46 -7.35 -22.35
CA LEU A 216 -14.35 -7.43 -23.51
C LEU A 216 -13.64 -8.00 -24.74
N GLU A 217 -12.40 -7.57 -25.00
CA GLU A 217 -11.56 -8.12 -26.08
C GLU A 217 -11.34 -9.64 -25.89
N ILE A 218 -10.99 -10.09 -24.68
CA ILE A 218 -10.79 -11.51 -24.38
C ILE A 218 -12.07 -12.31 -24.61
N VAL A 219 -13.21 -11.84 -24.10
CA VAL A 219 -14.50 -12.51 -24.30
C VAL A 219 -14.83 -12.60 -25.80
N SER A 220 -14.59 -11.55 -26.57
CA SER A 220 -14.84 -11.56 -28.01
C SER A 220 -13.99 -12.55 -28.81
N VAL A 221 -12.78 -12.87 -28.32
CA VAL A 221 -11.90 -13.88 -28.93
C VAL A 221 -12.31 -15.30 -28.52
N LEU A 222 -12.86 -15.48 -27.32
CA LEU A 222 -13.33 -16.78 -26.84
C LEU A 222 -14.66 -17.22 -27.46
N ASP A 223 -15.47 -16.25 -27.92
CA ASP A 223 -16.74 -16.51 -28.61
C ASP A 223 -16.56 -16.85 -30.12
N GLN A 224 -15.32 -16.91 -30.62
CA GLN A 224 -14.97 -17.31 -32.00
C GLN A 224 -14.53 -18.78 -32.07
#